data_AF-G3P7N3-F1
#
_entry.id   AF-G3P7N3-F1
#
_cell.length_a   1.000
_cell.length_b   1.000
_cell.length_c   1.000
_cell.angle_alpha   90.00
_cell.angle_beta   90.00
_cell.angle_gamma   90.00
#
_symmetry.space_group_name_H-M   'P 1'
#
loop_
_entity.id
_entity.type
_entity.pdbx_description
1 polymer ?
#
loop_
_entity_poly.entity_id
_entity_poly.type
_entity_poly.pdbx_seq_one_letter_code
_entity_poly.pdbx_strand_id
1 'polypeptide(L)' 'MELLLICLSLWILQCNLAKADSIIHIGAIFEENSGRDEEIFQLAISDLSLNDDILQSEKITHSVKLIEPNNPFQAVQE' A
#
# COMPACT_ATOMS: atom_id res chain seq x y z
N MET A 1 -0.46 25.34 31.96
CA MET A 1 -0.85 23.92 31.93
C MET A 1 -1.41 23.53 30.57
N GLU A 2 -2.32 24.32 30.01
CA GLU A 2 -2.97 24.01 28.72
C GLU A 2 -2.03 24.05 27.50
N LEU A 3 -1.06 24.98 27.45
CA LEU A 3 -0.07 25.04 26.37
C LEU A 3 0.79 23.77 26.27
N LEU A 4 1.11 23.14 27.41
CA LEU A 4 1.88 21.89 27.45
C LEU A 4 1.06 20.73 26.88
N LEU A 5 -0.24 20.66 27.21
CA LEU A 5 -1.16 19.66 26.68
C LEU A 5 -1.37 19.81 25.17
N ILE A 6 -1.45 21.06 24.68
CA ILE A 6 -1.55 21.36 23.24
C ILE A 6 -0.27 20.91 22.52
N CYS A 7 0.91 21.26 23.04
CA CYS A 7 2.19 20.81 22.47
C CYS A 7 2.32 19.28 22.45
N LEU A 8 1.94 18.60 23.53
CA LEU A 8 1.93 17.13 23.60
C LEU A 8 0.96 16.53 22.58
N SER A 9 -0.24 17.10 22.43
CA SER A 9 -1.24 16.63 21.46
C SER A 9 -0.82 16.83 20.01
N LEU A 10 -0.18 17.98 19.68
CA LEU A 10 0.39 18.20 18.35
C LEU A 10 1.55 17.24 18.07
N TRP A 11 2.38 16.96 19.08
CA TRP A 11 3.51 16.05 18.91
C TRP A 11 3.05 14.61 18.69
N ILE A 12 2.06 14.14 19.47
CA ILE A 12 1.41 12.84 19.27
C ILE A 12 0.74 12.79 17.89
N LEU A 13 0.07 13.85 17.44
CA LEU A 13 -0.55 13.91 16.11
C LEU A 13 0.49 13.85 14.99
N GLN A 14 1.63 14.54 15.13
CA GLN A 14 2.75 14.47 14.18
C GLN A 14 3.42 13.08 14.16
N CYS A 15 3.54 12.39 15.31
CA CYS A 15 4.05 11.02 15.39
C CYS A 15 3.12 10.01 14.70
N ASN A 16 1.80 10.23 14.73
CA ASN A 16 0.83 9.39 13.99
C ASN A 16 0.79 9.72 12.48
N LEU A 17 1.17 10.95 12.10
CA LEU A 17 1.23 11.40 10.70
C LEU A 17 2.53 10.97 9.99
N ALA A 18 3.57 10.56 10.73
CA ALA A 18 4.55 9.58 10.26
C ALA A 18 3.85 8.22 10.11
N LYS A 19 2.84 8.27 9.26
CA LYS A 19 1.91 7.24 8.82
C LYS A 19 2.79 6.08 8.40
N ALA A 20 2.72 5.01 9.17
CA ALA A 20 3.52 3.81 8.99
C ALA A 20 3.66 3.50 7.50
N ASP A 21 4.86 3.75 6.95
CA ASP A 21 5.26 3.06 5.73
C ASP A 21 5.18 1.59 6.11
N SER A 22 4.24 0.88 5.50
CA SER A 22 4.17 -0.55 5.68
C SER A 22 5.52 -1.14 5.28
N ILE A 23 6.03 -2.06 6.10
CA ILE A 23 7.26 -2.79 5.82
C ILE A 23 7.12 -3.61 4.53
N ILE A 24 5.88 -3.98 4.17
CA ILE A 24 5.56 -4.80 3.01
C ILE A 24 4.87 -3.92 1.94
N HIS A 25 5.66 -3.48 0.96
CA HIS A 25 5.16 -2.79 -0.23
C HIS A 25 5.39 -3.63 -1.48
N ILE A 26 4.33 -3.88 -2.26
CA ILE A 26 4.38 -4.68 -3.48
C ILE A 26 4.07 -3.79 -4.69
N GLY A 27 4.95 -3.79 -5.68
CA GLY A 27 4.67 -3.22 -7.00
C GLY A 27 4.06 -4.27 -7.93
N ALA A 28 3.00 -3.92 -8.64
CA ALA A 28 2.40 -4.74 -9.68
C ALA A 28 2.25 -3.95 -10.99
N ILE A 29 2.54 -4.59 -12.11
CA ILE A 29 2.37 -4.03 -13.46
C ILE A 29 1.43 -4.95 -14.22
N PHE A 30 0.35 -4.38 -14.74
CA PHE A 30 -0.67 -5.08 -15.51
C PHE A 30 -0.81 -4.43 -16.88
N GLU A 31 -1.12 -5.22 -17.90
CA GLU A 31 -1.54 -4.65 -19.19
C GLU A 31 -2.97 -4.10 -19.08
N GLU A 32 -3.32 -3.07 -19.84
CA GLU A 32 -4.67 -2.47 -19.80
C GLU A 32 -5.83 -3.44 -20.09
N ASN A 33 -5.56 -4.54 -20.81
CA ASN A 33 -6.53 -5.59 -21.12
C ASN A 33 -6.67 -6.66 -20.02
N SER A 34 -5.84 -6.59 -18.96
CA SER A 34 -5.71 -7.62 -17.91
C SER A 34 -6.49 -7.31 -16.64
N GLY A 35 -7.67 -6.67 -16.77
CA GLY A 35 -8.48 -6.25 -15.61
C GLY A 35 -8.85 -7.40 -14.65
N ARG A 36 -8.96 -8.64 -15.15
CA ARG A 36 -9.17 -9.82 -14.31
C ARG A 36 -7.99 -10.08 -13.36
N ASP A 37 -6.77 -9.87 -13.82
CA ASP A 37 -5.57 -10.12 -13.03
C ASP A 37 -5.42 -9.08 -11.93
N GLU A 38 -5.77 -7.82 -12.22
CA GLU A 38 -5.87 -6.75 -11.22
C GLU A 38 -6.91 -7.08 -10.14
N GLU A 39 -8.11 -7.51 -10.55
CA GLU A 39 -9.17 -7.90 -9.60
C GLU A 39 -8.73 -9.06 -8.69
N ILE A 40 -8.14 -10.11 -9.27
CA ILE A 40 -7.65 -11.27 -8.50
C ILE A 40 -6.50 -10.86 -7.56
N PHE A 41 -5.60 -9.98 -8.02
CA PHE A 41 -4.52 -9.44 -7.19
C PHE A 41 -5.07 -8.71 -5.97
N GLN A 42 -6.07 -7.83 -6.15
CA GLN A 42 -6.71 -7.11 -5.04
C GLN A 42 -7.43 -8.06 -4.07
N LEU A 43 -8.13 -9.07 -4.59
CA LEU A 43 -8.78 -10.08 -3.77
C LEU A 43 -7.76 -10.88 -2.94
N ALA A 44 -6.64 -11.30 -3.53
CA ALA A 44 -5.60 -12.01 -2.80
C ALA A 44 -4.98 -11.16 -1.68
N ILE A 45 -4.74 -9.87 -1.93
CA ILE A 45 -4.28 -8.92 -0.90
C ILE A 45 -5.31 -8.81 0.24
N SER A 46 -6.59 -8.69 -0.11
CA SER A 46 -7.68 -8.64 0.86
C SER A 46 -7.73 -9.90 1.73
N ASP A 47 -7.68 -11.08 1.12
CA ASP A 47 -7.73 -12.37 1.82
C ASP A 47 -6.54 -12.53 2.77
N LEU A 48 -5.33 -12.14 2.36
CA LEU A 48 -4.14 -12.16 3.21
C LEU A 48 -4.24 -11.16 4.38
N SER A 49 -4.88 -10.00 4.16
CA SER A 49 -5.06 -8.99 5.21
C SER A 49 -6.11 -9.36 6.26
N LEU A 50 -7.03 -10.26 5.93
CA LEU A 50 -8.03 -10.80 6.86
C LEU A 50 -7.52 -12.02 7.63
N ASN A 51 -6.38 -12.58 7.22
CA ASN A 51 -5.81 -13.78 7.83
C ASN A 51 -4.76 -13.41 8.89
N ASP A 52 -5.22 -13.41 10.14
CA ASP A 52 -4.40 -13.10 11.31
C ASP A 52 -3.30 -14.13 11.59
N ASP A 53 -3.25 -15.28 10.91
CA ASP A 53 -2.18 -16.27 11.08
C ASP A 53 -0.96 -16.01 10.19
N ILE A 54 -1.06 -15.13 9.19
CA ILE A 54 0.00 -14.92 8.17
C ILE A 54 0.74 -13.60 8.39
N LEU A 55 0.04 -12.49 8.59
CA LEU A 55 0.62 -11.15 8.75
C LEU A 55 -0.02 -10.39 9.93
N GLN A 56 0.12 -10.95 11.13
CA GLN A 56 -0.65 -10.51 12.31
C GLN A 56 -0.42 -9.04 12.71
N SER A 57 0.74 -8.46 12.39
CA SER A 57 1.11 -7.08 12.74
C SER A 57 1.39 -6.19 11.53
N GLU A 58 1.37 -6.74 10.32
CA GLU A 58 1.81 -6.05 9.11
C GLU A 58 0.68 -5.97 8.09
N LYS A 59 0.50 -4.78 7.52
CA LYS A 59 -0.46 -4.57 6.43
C LYS A 59 0.27 -4.62 5.10
N ILE A 60 -0.20 -5.40 4.13
CA ILE A 60 0.35 -5.28 2.77
C ILE A 60 -0.11 -3.96 2.14
N THR A 61 0.84 -3.16 1.67
CA THR A 61 0.57 -2.00 0.80
C THR A 61 1.02 -2.31 -0.62
N HIS A 62 0.42 -1.67 -1.60
CA HIS A 62 0.75 -1.93 -2.99
C HIS A 62 0.59 -0.71 -3.88
N SER A 63 1.27 -0.74 -5.02
CA SER A 63 1.12 0.21 -6.13
C SER A 63 0.91 -0.58 -7.42
N VAL A 64 -0.09 -0.17 -8.21
CA VAL A 64 -0.42 -0.79 -9.50
C VAL A 64 -0.14 0.20 -10.62
N LYS A 65 0.55 -0.26 -11.66
CA LYS A 65 0.79 0.50 -12.91
C LYS A 65 0.18 -0.27 -14.08
N LEU A 66 -0.73 0.39 -14.81
CA LEU A 66 -1.28 -0.13 -16.06
C LEU A 66 -0.37 0.30 -17.22
N ILE A 67 -0.10 -0.62 -18.14
CA ILE A 67 0.73 -0.39 -19.32
C ILE A 67 0.02 -0.79 -20.61
N GLU A 68 0.40 -0.16 -21.71
CA GLU A 68 -0.03 -0.54 -23.04
C GLU A 68 0.48 -1.95 -23.37
N PRO A 69 -0.36 -2.81 -23.98
CA PRO A 69 0.06 -4.13 -24.43
C PRO A 69 1.25 -4.04 -25.40
N ASN A 70 2.23 -4.94 -25.25
CA ASN A 70 3.43 -5.00 -26.10
C ASN A 70 4.32 -3.73 -26.08
N ASN A 71 4.24 -2.91 -25.02
CA ASN A 71 5.16 -1.78 -24.83
C ASN A 71 6.20 -2.08 -23.74
N PRO A 72 7.31 -2.79 -24.08
CA PRO A 72 8.31 -3.19 -23.09
C PRO A 72 9.05 -2.01 -22.46
N PHE A 73 9.11 -0.85 -23.15
CA PHE A 73 9.76 0.33 -22.62
C PHE A 73 8.94 0.97 -21.48
N GLN A 74 7.62 0.97 -21.60
CA GLN A 74 6.73 1.45 -20.53
C GLN A 74 6.80 0.55 -19.28
N ALA A 75 6.99 -0.76 -19.47
CA ALA A 75 7.13 -1.73 -18.39
C ALA A 75 8.39 -1.51 -17.53
N VAL A 76 9.46 -0.97 -18.12
CA VAL A 76 10.75 -0.73 -17.42
C VAL A 76 10.94 0.72 -16.94
N GLN A 77 9.98 1.61 -17.19
CA GLN A 77 10.04 2.98 -16.68
C GLN A 77 9.76 2.99 -15.17
N GLU A 78 10.71 3.50 -14.40
CA GLU A 78 10.58 3.81 -12.97
C GLU A 78 9.57 4.94 -12.72
#